data_AF-A0A508AVZ2-F1
#
_entry.id   AF-A0A508AVZ2-F1
#
_cell.length_a   1.000
_cell.length_b   1.000
_cell.length_c   1.000
_cell.angle_alpha   90.00
_cell.angle_beta   90.00
_cell.angle_gamma   90.00
#
_symmetry.space_group_name_H-M   'P 1'
#
loop_
_entity.id
_entity.type
_entity.pdbx_description
1 polymer ?
#
loop_
_entity_poly.entity_id
_entity_poly.type
_entity_poly.pdbx_seq_one_letter_code
_entity_poly.pdbx_strand_id
1 'polypeptide(L)'
;MSGPCRLCGCKDASGAKQHAMLDALAADDVDRAIDLGLMAAEPCPCCKPTCHLPLVQARAALKHAHDARDRYRERMARLQRLADEREAARATTQEATAVNPDGGDHLR
;
A
#
# COMPACT_ATOMS: atom_id res chain seq x y z
N MET A 1 -25.31 14.20 6.21
CA MET A 1 -25.24 15.68 6.17
C MET A 1 -23.87 16.08 6.68
N SER A 2 -23.06 16.79 5.89
CA SER A 2 -21.75 17.26 6.37
C SER A 2 -21.95 18.45 7.31
N GLY A 3 -21.28 18.44 8.45
CA GLY A 3 -21.26 19.54 9.40
C GLY A 3 -20.39 20.71 8.93
N PRO A 4 -20.35 21.82 9.69
CA PRO A 4 -19.36 22.87 9.47
C PRO A 4 -17.94 22.31 9.62
N CYS A 5 -16.96 22.95 8.99
CA CYS A 5 -15.56 22.64 9.20
C CYS A 5 -15.22 22.67 10.70
N ARG A 6 -14.81 21.53 11.26
CA ARG A 6 -14.46 21.42 12.68
C ARG A 6 -13.28 22.30 13.13
N LEU A 7 -12.46 22.77 12.19
CA LEU A 7 -11.25 23.54 12.49
C LEU A 7 -11.45 25.06 12.45
N CYS A 8 -12.33 25.56 11.58
CA CYS A 8 -12.57 27.00 11.46
C CYS A 8 -14.04 27.42 11.48
N GLY A 9 -14.98 26.48 11.56
CA GLY A 9 -16.43 26.74 11.59
C GLY A 9 -17.05 27.07 10.23
N CYS A 10 -16.30 26.96 9.12
CA CYS A 10 -16.81 27.21 7.77
C CYS A 10 -18.05 26.34 7.46
N LYS A 11 -19.12 26.97 6.98
CA LYS A 11 -20.39 26.32 6.61
C LYS A 11 -20.63 26.25 5.10
N ASP A 12 -19.63 26.61 4.32
CA ASP A 12 -19.76 26.69 2.87
C ASP A 12 -20.03 25.29 2.27
N ALA A 13 -21.07 25.21 1.44
CA ALA A 13 -21.50 23.95 0.84
C ALA A 13 -20.47 23.39 -0.17
N SER A 14 -19.64 24.24 -0.79
CA SER A 14 -18.56 23.81 -1.69
C SER A 14 -17.50 22.98 -0.95
N GLY A 15 -17.34 23.18 0.35
CA GLY A 15 -16.41 22.46 1.23
C GLY A 15 -17.01 21.23 1.92
N ALA A 16 -18.27 20.86 1.64
CA ALA A 16 -18.98 19.84 2.41
C ALA A 16 -18.26 18.48 2.45
N LYS A 17 -17.58 18.09 1.37
CA LYS A 17 -16.79 16.84 1.33
C LYS A 17 -15.55 16.94 2.20
N GLN A 18 -14.82 18.06 2.13
CA GLN A 18 -13.63 18.33 2.92
C GLN A 18 -13.95 18.37 4.41
N HIS A 19 -15.09 18.94 4.79
CA HIS A 19 -15.53 18.95 6.18
C HIS A 19 -15.83 17.54 6.68
N ALA A 20 -16.57 16.74 5.90
CA ALA A 20 -16.84 15.33 6.24
C ALA A 20 -15.56 14.48 6.30
N MET A 21 -14.58 14.72 5.44
CA MET A 21 -13.27 14.05 5.51
C MET A 21 -12.53 14.43 6.79
N LEU A 22 -12.53 15.70 7.18
CA LEU A 22 -11.91 16.15 8.43
C LEU A 22 -12.59 15.53 9.66
N ASP A 23 -13.91 15.34 9.62
CA ASP A 23 -14.67 14.67 10.67
C ASP A 23 -14.33 13.17 10.73
N ALA A 24 -14.25 12.50 9.57
CA ALA A 24 -13.84 11.09 9.49
C ALA A 24 -12.42 10.88 10.03
N LEU A 25 -11.46 11.71 9.62
CA LEU A 25 -10.09 11.68 10.15
C LEU A 25 -10.02 11.97 11.65
N ALA A 26 -10.92 12.80 12.19
CA ALA A 26 -11.00 13.06 13.62
C ALA A 26 -11.42 11.84 14.44
N ALA A 27 -12.26 11.00 13.83
CA ALA A 27 -12.76 9.76 14.41
C ALA A 27 -11.84 8.57 14.13
N ASP A 28 -10.66 8.81 13.54
CA ASP A 28 -9.74 7.77 13.06
C ASP A 28 -10.35 6.83 12.00
N ASP A 29 -11.43 7.27 11.34
CA ASP A 29 -12.13 6.54 10.29
C ASP A 29 -11.51 6.87 8.92
N VAL A 30 -10.32 6.29 8.71
CA VAL A 30 -9.52 6.52 7.51
C VAL A 30 -10.21 5.95 6.26
N ASP A 31 -10.86 4.81 6.38
CA ASP A 31 -11.59 4.18 5.27
C ASP A 31 -12.71 5.09 4.79
N ARG A 32 -13.49 5.66 5.71
CA ARG A 32 -14.52 6.63 5.34
C ARG A 32 -13.94 7.87 4.69
N ALA A 33 -12.79 8.36 5.13
CA ALA A 33 -12.12 9.49 4.49
C ALA A 33 -11.67 9.14 3.06
N ILE A 34 -11.18 7.92 2.82
CA ILE A 34 -10.82 7.42 1.48
C ILE A 34 -12.05 7.37 0.57
N ASP A 35 -13.17 6.82 1.04
CA ASP A 35 -14.43 6.77 0.29
C ASP A 35 -14.94 8.16 -0.11
N LEU A 36 -14.70 9.16 0.74
CA LEU A 36 -15.04 10.56 0.48
C LEU A 36 -14.07 11.25 -0.50
N GLY A 37 -12.98 10.58 -0.90
CA GLY A 37 -12.03 11.04 -1.91
C GLY A 37 -10.75 11.66 -1.35
N LEU A 38 -10.30 11.29 -0.15
CA LEU A 38 -9.11 11.85 0.52
C LEU A 38 -7.87 11.96 -0.39
N MET A 39 -7.66 10.98 -1.28
CA MET A 39 -6.50 10.94 -2.18
C MET A 39 -6.50 12.06 -3.24
N ALA A 40 -7.67 12.56 -3.63
CA ALA A 40 -7.86 13.62 -4.63
C ALA A 40 -8.51 14.89 -4.04
N ALA A 41 -8.56 15.01 -2.72
CA ALA A 41 -9.22 16.12 -2.05
C ALA A 41 -8.48 17.45 -2.28
N GLU A 42 -9.18 18.44 -2.81
CA GLU A 42 -8.70 19.83 -2.84
C GLU A 42 -9.10 20.57 -1.57
N PRO A 43 -8.37 21.60 -1.12
CA PRO A 43 -8.76 22.42 0.02
C PRO A 43 -10.10 23.13 -0.25
N CYS A 44 -10.90 23.33 0.80
CA CYS A 44 -12.09 24.18 0.69
C CYS A 44 -11.65 25.63 0.43
N PRO A 45 -12.23 26.32 -0.58
CA PRO A 45 -11.81 27.67 -0.95
C PRO A 45 -12.14 28.73 0.12
N CYS A 46 -13.14 28.47 0.95
CA CYS A 46 -13.60 29.38 2.00
C CYS A 46 -12.96 29.10 3.37
N CYS A 47 -12.27 27.97 3.53
CA CYS A 47 -11.59 27.64 4.78
C CYS A 47 -10.28 28.41 4.93
N LYS A 48 -9.85 28.57 6.18
CA LYS A 48 -8.48 29.03 6.44
C LYS A 48 -7.48 28.05 5.80
N PRO A 49 -6.36 28.54 5.23
CA PRO A 49 -5.35 27.66 4.66
C PRO A 49 -4.84 26.60 5.64
N THR A 50 -4.85 26.80 6.95
CA THR A 50 -4.42 25.75 7.89
C THR A 50 -5.38 24.56 8.01
N CYS A 51 -6.62 24.68 7.55
CA CYS A 51 -7.64 23.63 7.72
C CYS A 51 -7.39 22.39 6.84
N HIS A 52 -6.64 22.52 5.75
CA HIS A 52 -6.33 21.38 4.88
C HIS A 52 -5.12 20.56 5.37
N LEU A 53 -4.37 21.04 6.37
CA LEU A 53 -3.16 20.37 6.86
C LEU A 53 -3.42 18.92 7.30
N PRO A 54 -4.49 18.58 8.04
CA PRO A 54 -4.75 17.19 8.40
C PRO A 54 -5.02 16.30 7.18
N LEU A 55 -5.69 16.82 6.15
CA LEU A 55 -5.95 16.09 4.91
C LEU A 55 -4.62 15.79 4.17
N VAL A 56 -3.72 16.77 4.12
CA VAL A 56 -2.38 16.60 3.51
C VAL A 56 -1.56 15.58 4.26
N GLN A 57 -1.53 15.67 5.60
CA GLN A 57 -0.79 14.72 6.44
C GLN A 57 -1.32 13.30 6.29
N ALA A 58 -2.64 13.12 6.34
CA ALA A 58 -3.27 11.81 6.16
C ALA A 58 -2.96 11.22 4.77
N ARG A 59 -3.03 12.03 3.71
CA ARG A 59 -2.66 11.60 2.36
C ARG A 59 -1.19 11.17 2.28
N ALA A 60 -0.29 11.95 2.86
CA ALA A 60 1.13 11.63 2.86
C ALA A 60 1.41 10.30 3.60
N ALA A 61 0.77 10.10 4.75
CA ALA A 61 0.89 8.86 5.52
C ALA A 61 0.37 7.64 4.74
N LEU A 62 -0.80 7.76 4.10
CA LEU A 62 -1.37 6.70 3.26
C LEU A 62 -0.48 6.35 2.08
N LYS A 63 0.02 7.37 1.37
CA LYS A 63 0.95 7.16 0.26
C LYS A 63 2.20 6.41 0.73
N HIS A 64 2.78 6.81 1.85
CA HIS A 64 3.95 6.14 2.40
C HIS A 64 3.66 4.66 2.75
N ALA A 65 2.49 4.39 3.35
CA ALA A 65 2.07 3.03 3.68
C ALA A 65 1.88 2.17 2.42
N HIS A 66 1.29 2.73 1.36
CA HIS A 66 1.16 2.03 0.07
C HIS A 66 2.52 1.73 -0.55
N ASP A 67 3.39 2.74 -0.65
CA ASP A 67 4.74 2.56 -1.20
C ASP A 67 5.52 1.49 -0.39
N ALA A 68 5.34 1.41 0.93
CA ALA A 68 5.94 0.37 1.76
C ALA A 68 5.38 -1.04 1.47
N ARG A 69 4.05 -1.16 1.31
CA ARG A 69 3.39 -2.43 0.93
C ARG A 69 3.85 -2.90 -0.44
N ASP A 70 4.03 -1.99 -1.39
CA ASP A 70 4.46 -2.32 -2.74
C ASP A 70 5.92 -2.80 -2.75
N ARG A 71 6.84 -2.10 -2.04
CA ARG A 71 8.22 -2.60 -1.84
C ARG A 71 8.26 -4.00 -1.23
N TYR A 72 7.38 -4.27 -0.26
CA TYR A 72 7.28 -5.60 0.34
C TYR A 72 6.84 -6.64 -0.69
N ARG A 73 5.78 -6.36 -1.47
CA ARG A 73 5.30 -7.25 -2.54
C ARG A 73 6.37 -7.54 -3.59
N GLU A 74 7.09 -6.52 -4.04
CA GLU A 74 8.21 -6.64 -4.98
C GLU A 74 9.32 -7.56 -4.44
N ARG A 75 9.69 -7.35 -3.17
CA ARG A 75 10.68 -8.19 -2.48
C ARG A 75 10.21 -9.65 -2.41
N MET A 76 8.96 -9.88 -2.03
CA MET A 76 8.40 -11.23 -1.95
C MET A 76 8.36 -11.91 -3.31
N ALA A 77 7.94 -11.20 -4.36
CA ALA A 77 7.94 -11.72 -5.72
C ALA A 77 9.36 -12.09 -6.18
N ARG A 78 10.38 -11.30 -5.83
CA ARG A 78 11.78 -11.62 -6.12
C ARG A 78 12.24 -12.87 -5.38
N LEU A 79 11.94 -12.98 -4.10
CA LEU A 79 12.32 -14.14 -3.30
C LEU A 79 11.66 -15.42 -3.80
N GLN A 80 10.39 -15.34 -4.22
CA GLN A 80 9.69 -16.47 -4.82
C GLN A 80 10.39 -16.96 -6.08
N ARG A 81 10.74 -16.05 -7.01
CA ARG A 81 11.48 -16.43 -8.24
C ARG A 81 12.80 -17.14 -7.93
N LEU A 82 13.57 -16.62 -6.97
CA LEU A 82 14.83 -17.26 -6.57
C LEU A 82 14.61 -18.64 -5.93
N ALA A 83 13.51 -18.83 -5.20
CA ALA A 83 13.16 -20.12 -4.63
C ALA A 83 12.80 -21.12 -5.74
N ASP A 84 11.99 -20.71 -6.70
CA ASP A 84 11.57 -21.53 -7.85
C ASP A 84 12.78 -21.94 -8.71
N GLU A 85 13.70 -21.00 -9.00
CA GLU A 85 14.95 -21.29 -9.73
C GLU A 85 15.82 -22.32 -8.99
N ARG A 86 15.94 -22.20 -7.66
CA ARG A 86 16.71 -23.15 -6.84
C ARG A 86 16.04 -24.51 -6.76
N GLU A 87 14.72 -24.58 -6.77
CA GLU A 87 13.98 -25.84 -6.82
C GLU A 87 14.17 -26.53 -8.18
N ALA A 88 14.03 -25.79 -9.28
CA ALA A 88 14.28 -26.31 -10.63
C ALA A 88 15.72 -26.85 -10.77
N ALA A 89 16.73 -26.11 -10.30
CA ALA A 89 18.13 -26.57 -10.32
C ALA A 89 18.37 -27.85 -9.50
N ARG A 90 17.64 -28.04 -8.39
CA ARG A 90 17.70 -29.27 -7.60
C ARG A 90 17.04 -30.44 -8.33
N ALA A 91 15.89 -30.22 -8.96
CA ALA A 91 15.20 -31.24 -9.73
C ALA A 91 16.06 -31.73 -10.91
N THR A 92 16.69 -30.82 -11.66
CA THR A 92 17.58 -31.20 -12.78
C THR A 92 18.84 -31.94 -12.31
N THR A 93 19.41 -31.56 -11.16
CA THR A 93 20.55 -32.27 -10.56
C THR A 93 20.15 -33.69 -10.12
N GLN A 94 18.98 -33.84 -9.49
CA GLN A 94 18.45 -35.15 -9.08
C GLN A 94 18.21 -36.06 -10.29
N GLU A 95 17.65 -35.52 -11.38
CA GLU A 95 17.44 -36.26 -12.63
C GLU A 95 18.77 -36.69 -13.25
N ALA A 96 19.78 -35.83 -13.28
CA ALA A 96 21.13 -36.18 -13.75
C ALA A 96 21.80 -37.27 -12.92
N THR A 97 21.60 -37.29 -11.59
CA THR A 97 22.10 -38.38 -10.73
C THR A 97 21.33 -39.69 -10.90
N ALA A 98 20.01 -39.63 -11.16
CA ALA A 98 19.19 -40.81 -11.35
C ALA A 98 19.43 -41.50 -12.71
N VAL A 99 19.77 -40.73 -13.75
CA VAL A 99 20.14 -41.23 -15.08
C VAL A 99 21.53 -41.88 -15.10
N ASN A 100 22.33 -41.71 -14.05
CA ASN A 100 23.68 -42.27 -13.95
C ASN A 100 23.78 -43.35 -12.83
N PRO A 101 23.04 -44.48 -12.92
CA PRO A 101 23.07 -45.48 -11.85
C PRO A 101 24.29 -46.42 -11.91
N ASP A 102 25.18 -46.31 -12.90
CA ASP A 102 26.15 -47.39 -13.21
C ASP A 102 27.54 -46.86 -13.69
N GLY A 103 28.16 -45.97 -12.91
CA GLY A 103 29.55 -45.53 -13.10
C GLY A 103 30.55 -46.23 -12.16
N GLY A 104 30.20 -47.40 -11.64
CA GLY A 104 30.99 -48.18 -10.68
C GLY A 104 31.95 -49.13 -11.38
N ASP A 105 33.12 -48.61 -11.74
CA ASP A 105 34.29 -49.35 -12.20
C ASP A 105 34.76 -50.36 -11.12
N HIS A 106 34.55 -51.65 -11.36
CA HIS A 106 35.17 -52.75 -10.62
C HIS A 106 36.07 -53.59 -11.54
N LEU A 107 37.18 -52.98 -11.95
CA LEU A 107 38.40 -53.70 -12.33
C LEU A 107 39.07 -54.29 -11.08
N ARG A 108 38.91 -55.60 -10.86
CA ARG A 108 39.96 -56.45 -10.26
C ARG A 108 39.77 -57.93 -10.52
#